data_AF-A0A978UNX0-F1
#
_entry.id   AF-A0A978UNX0-F1
#
_cell.length_a   1.000
_cell.length_b   1.000
_cell.length_c   1.000
_cell.angle_alpha   90.00
_cell.angle_beta   90.00
_cell.angle_gamma   90.00
#
_symmetry.space_group_name_H-M   'P 1'
#
loop_
_entity.id
_entity.type
_entity.pdbx_description
1 polymer ?
#
loop_
_entity_poly.entity_id
_entity_poly.type
_entity_poly.pdbx_seq_one_letter_code
_entity_poly.pdbx_strand_id
1 'polypeptide(L)'
;MDLAGGRAEVEEERLFDLISYPNVAIWNSMFRGYAKNECHKETIVLFRRMKSLDIVPNCFTFPIVIKSCGKIDASIEGEEVHCALMRDGFTANPFVERLFDLAPQRDIVLWNTVISGYIELGNVVAAQKWM
;
A
#
# COMPACT_ATOMS: atom_id res chain seq x y z
N MET A 1 -23.36 15.21 -8.92
CA MET A 1 -22.43 14.07 -8.88
C MET A 1 -21.68 14.24 -7.57
N ASP A 2 -21.79 13.44 -6.52
CA ASP A 2 -22.23 12.05 -6.37
C ASP A 2 -22.65 11.84 -4.89
N LEU A 3 -23.96 11.77 -4.58
CA LEU A 3 -24.46 11.60 -3.19
C LEU A 3 -24.54 10.12 -2.77
N ALA A 4 -24.18 9.21 -3.67
CA ALA A 4 -24.19 7.76 -3.42
C ALA A 4 -22.84 7.27 -2.90
N GLY A 5 -21.72 7.80 -3.43
CA GLY A 5 -20.36 7.43 -3.01
C GLY A 5 -20.09 7.65 -1.53
N GLY A 6 -20.32 8.87 -1.04
CA GLY A 6 -20.07 9.20 0.38
C GLY A 6 -20.99 8.47 1.38
N ARG A 7 -22.14 7.94 0.96
CA ARG A 7 -23.01 7.13 1.84
C ARG A 7 -22.55 5.68 1.94
N ALA A 8 -22.06 5.12 0.84
CA ALA A 8 -21.54 3.75 0.83
C ALA A 8 -20.26 3.63 1.67
N GLU A 9 -19.37 4.63 1.60
CA GLU A 9 -18.13 4.69 2.39
C GLU A 9 -18.39 4.74 3.90
N VAL A 10 -19.28 5.64 4.33
CA VAL A 10 -19.64 5.76 5.75
C VAL A 10 -20.28 4.46 6.26
N GLU A 11 -21.03 3.76 5.42
CA GLU A 11 -21.62 2.46 5.81
C GLU A 11 -20.55 1.36 5.88
N GLU A 12 -19.60 1.31 4.95
CA GLU A 12 -18.49 0.34 4.96
C GLU A 12 -17.59 0.52 6.20
N GLU A 13 -17.28 1.77 6.57
CA GLU A 13 -16.56 2.11 7.80
C GLU A 13 -17.31 1.67 9.06
N ARG A 14 -18.62 1.94 9.13
CA ARG A 14 -19.44 1.56 10.28
C ARG A 14 -19.58 0.05 10.42
N LEU A 15 -19.73 -0.67 9.31
CA LEU A 15 -19.76 -2.13 9.30
C LEU A 15 -18.40 -2.71 9.72
N PHE A 16 -17.30 -2.08 9.32
CA PHE A 16 -15.97 -2.48 9.73
C PHE A 16 -15.75 -2.34 11.24
N ASP A 17 -16.23 -1.26 11.85
CA ASP A 17 -16.13 -1.05 13.31
C ASP A 17 -16.93 -2.07 14.13
N LEU A 18 -17.88 -2.79 13.52
CA LEU A 18 -18.59 -3.91 14.15
C LEU A 18 -17.79 -5.22 14.16
N ILE A 19 -16.67 -5.30 13.43
CA ILE A 19 -15.86 -6.51 13.32
C ILE A 19 -14.74 -6.47 14.35
N SER A 20 -14.81 -7.32 15.38
CA SER A 20 -13.80 -7.33 16.46
C SER A 20 -12.41 -7.81 16.01
N TYR A 21 -12.33 -8.60 14.92
CA TYR A 21 -11.08 -9.10 14.34
C TYR A 21 -11.17 -9.18 12.81
N PRO A 22 -10.99 -8.07 12.08
CA PRO A 22 -11.04 -8.06 10.63
C PRO A 22 -9.81 -8.80 10.08
N ASN A 23 -10.06 -9.87 9.33
CA ASN A 23 -9.00 -10.62 8.64
C ASN A 23 -8.46 -9.81 7.45
N VAL A 24 -7.30 -10.23 6.91
CA VAL A 24 -6.59 -9.54 5.82
C VAL A 24 -7.46 -9.34 4.57
N ALA A 25 -8.43 -10.23 4.30
CA ALA A 25 -9.33 -10.10 3.15
C ALA A 25 -10.27 -8.89 3.29
N ILE A 26 -10.77 -8.62 4.51
CA ILE A 26 -11.63 -7.46 4.80
C ILE A 26 -10.83 -6.17 4.61
N TRP A 27 -9.61 -6.09 5.15
CA TRP A 27 -8.71 -4.95 4.93
C TRP A 27 -8.45 -4.69 3.45
N ASN A 28 -8.12 -5.74 2.69
CA ASN A 28 -7.88 -5.60 1.25
C ASN A 28 -9.13 -5.09 0.49
N SER A 29 -10.35 -5.44 0.95
CA SER A 29 -11.58 -4.89 0.39
C SER A 29 -11.74 -3.41 0.68
N MET A 30 -11.52 -2.98 1.93
CA MET A 30 -11.53 -1.56 2.30
C MET A 30 -10.52 -0.76 1.46
N PHE A 31 -9.28 -1.25 1.33
CA PHE A 31 -8.26 -0.61 0.50
C PHE A 31 -8.68 -0.46 -0.96
N ARG A 32 -9.35 -1.47 -1.54
CA ARG A 32 -9.89 -1.37 -2.90
C ARG A 32 -11.03 -0.36 -2.98
N GLY A 33 -11.90 -0.30 -1.97
CA GLY A 33 -13.00 0.67 -1.88
C GLY A 33 -12.47 2.11 -1.89
N TYR A 34 -11.61 2.45 -0.93
CA TYR A 34 -11.01 3.79 -0.86
C TYR A 34 -10.18 4.14 -2.09
N ALA A 35 -9.42 3.20 -2.65
CA ALA A 35 -8.64 3.45 -3.86
C ALA A 35 -9.51 3.75 -5.08
N LYS A 36 -10.66 3.08 -5.21
CA LYS A 36 -11.62 3.30 -6.30
C LYS A 36 -12.29 4.68 -6.20
N ASN A 37 -12.48 5.17 -4.99
CA ASN A 37 -13.15 6.44 -4.73
C ASN A 37 -12.17 7.62 -4.53
N GLU A 38 -10.87 7.39 -4.78
CA GLU A 38 -9.82 8.42 -4.65
C GLU A 38 -9.68 9.00 -3.23
N CYS A 39 -10.12 8.25 -2.21
CA CYS A 39 -10.00 8.58 -0.80
C CYS A 39 -8.58 8.31 -0.29
N HIS A 40 -7.63 9.10 -0.78
CA HIS A 40 -6.20 8.88 -0.57
C HIS A 40 -5.77 9.11 0.89
N LYS A 41 -6.36 10.07 1.59
CA LYS A 41 -6.05 10.34 3.00
C LYS A 41 -6.54 9.19 3.89
N GLU A 42 -7.76 8.74 3.65
CA GLU A 42 -8.41 7.64 4.36
C GLU A 42 -7.67 6.34 4.13
N THR A 43 -7.16 6.12 2.91
CA THR A 43 -6.27 4.98 2.59
C THR A 43 -5.03 4.95 3.50
N ILE A 44 -4.39 6.09 3.75
CA ILE A 44 -3.20 6.18 4.60
C ILE A 44 -3.57 5.98 6.07
N VAL A 45 -4.69 6.54 6.53
CA VAL A 45 -5.23 6.32 7.88
C VAL A 45 -5.53 4.83 8.11
N LEU A 46 -6.15 4.17 7.13
CA LEU A 46 -6.47 2.75 7.19
C LEU A 46 -5.20 1.90 7.29
N PHE A 47 -4.15 2.23 6.54
CA PHE A 47 -2.85 1.56 6.65
C PHE A 47 -2.23 1.67 8.04
N ARG A 48 -2.25 2.87 8.63
CA ARG A 48 -1.78 3.08 10.01
C ARG A 48 -2.62 2.28 11.02
N ARG A 49 -3.94 2.21 10.83
CA ARG A 49 -4.85 1.40 11.67
C ARG A 49 -4.50 -0.10 11.57
N MET A 50 -4.30 -0.61 10.35
CA MET A 50 -3.89 -2.01 10.13
C MET A 50 -2.60 -2.34 10.88
N LYS A 51 -1.60 -1.46 10.79
CA LYS A 51 -0.33 -1.62 11.53
C LYS A 51 -0.49 -1.53 13.05
N SER A 52 -1.33 -0.63 13.55
CA SER A 52 -1.57 -0.51 15.01
C SER A 52 -2.25 -1.73 15.63
N LEU A 53 -2.86 -2.58 14.79
CA LEU A 53 -3.48 -3.84 15.17
C LEU A 53 -2.56 -5.05 14.93
N ASP A 54 -1.27 -4.80 14.65
CA ASP A 54 -0.24 -5.82 14.33
C ASP A 54 -0.61 -6.73 13.15
N ILE A 55 -1.46 -6.24 12.24
CA ILE A 55 -1.84 -6.98 11.03
C ILE A 55 -0.82 -6.67 9.94
N VAL A 56 -0.14 -7.71 9.46
CA VAL A 56 0.92 -7.59 8.44
C VAL A 56 0.32 -7.19 7.08
N PRO A 57 0.70 -6.03 6.51
CA PRO A 57 0.30 -5.64 5.16
C PRO A 57 0.85 -6.62 4.12
N ASN A 58 0.10 -6.85 3.04
CA ASN A 58 0.53 -7.77 1.98
C ASN A 58 0.86 -7.00 0.68
N CYS A 59 1.27 -7.75 -0.35
CA CYS A 59 1.65 -7.22 -1.66
C CYS A 59 0.53 -6.49 -2.42
N PHE A 60 -0.73 -6.64 -2.02
CA PHE A 60 -1.86 -5.86 -2.55
C PHE A 60 -2.11 -4.57 -1.77
N THR A 61 -1.67 -4.50 -0.50
CA THR A 61 -1.82 -3.32 0.35
C THR A 61 -0.83 -2.21 -0.05
N PHE A 62 0.45 -2.54 -0.15
CA PHE A 62 1.51 -1.54 -0.39
C PHE A 62 1.34 -0.71 -1.66
N PRO A 63 1.02 -1.27 -2.85
CA PRO A 63 0.86 -0.47 -4.06
C PRO A 63 -0.26 0.57 -3.93
N ILE A 64 -1.35 0.21 -3.26
CA ILE A 64 -2.50 1.09 -3.05
C ILE A 64 -2.09 2.28 -2.16
N VAL A 65 -1.40 2.02 -1.06
CA VAL A 65 -1.00 3.06 -0.11
C VAL A 65 0.08 3.97 -0.68
N ILE A 66 1.10 3.42 -1.36
CA ILE A 66 2.15 4.20 -2.02
C ILE A 66 1.55 5.13 -3.06
N LYS A 67 0.64 4.61 -3.92
CA LYS A 67 -0.06 5.42 -4.92
C LYS A 67 -0.86 6.54 -4.27
N SER A 68 -1.56 6.26 -3.17
CA SER A 68 -2.30 7.29 -2.44
C SER A 68 -1.37 8.36 -1.86
N CYS A 69 -0.20 8.00 -1.34
CA CYS A 69 0.79 8.98 -0.86
C CYS A 69 1.25 9.91 -1.98
N GLY A 70 1.61 9.36 -3.14
CA GLY A 70 2.01 10.15 -4.31
C GLY A 70 0.89 11.03 -4.87
N LYS A 71 -0.38 10.63 -4.74
CA LYS A 71 -1.53 11.41 -5.21
C LYS A 71 -1.84 12.64 -4.38
N ILE A 72 -1.40 12.69 -3.13
CA ILE A 72 -1.63 13.83 -2.22
C ILE A 72 -0.34 14.48 -1.73
N ASP A 73 0.79 14.17 -2.37
CA ASP A 73 2.13 14.65 -2.00
C ASP A 73 2.49 14.39 -0.52
N ALA A 74 2.02 13.26 0.03
CA ALA A 74 2.29 12.83 1.41
C ALA A 74 3.62 12.07 1.51
N SER A 75 4.73 12.82 1.41
CA SER A 75 6.09 12.26 1.36
C SER A 75 6.52 11.57 2.66
N ILE A 76 6.16 12.12 3.81
CA ILE A 76 6.48 11.56 5.12
C ILE A 76 5.81 10.19 5.27
N GLU A 77 4.53 10.10 4.89
CA GLU A 77 3.78 8.86 4.91
C GLU A 77 4.27 7.85 3.88
N GLY A 78 4.68 8.32 2.70
CA GLY A 78 5.34 7.49 1.71
C GLY A 78 6.59 6.80 2.27
N GLU A 79 7.42 7.54 3.01
CA GLU A 79 8.62 7.00 3.67
C GLU A 79 8.27 5.97 4.76
N GLU A 80 7.23 6.23 5.58
CA GLU A 80 6.73 5.28 6.58
C GLU A 80 6.28 3.95 5.95
N VAL A 81 5.62 4.03 4.79
CA VAL A 81 5.14 2.87 4.02
C VAL A 81 6.31 2.13 3.38
N HIS A 82 7.29 2.87 2.85
CA HIS A 82 8.53 2.31 2.30
C HIS A 82 9.28 1.50 3.37
N CYS A 83 9.51 2.08 4.54
CA CYS A 83 10.17 1.40 5.66
C CYS A 83 9.42 0.12 6.08
N ALA A 84 8.08 0.17 6.09
CA ALA A 84 7.25 -0.99 6.40
C ALA A 84 7.36 -2.09 5.33
N LEU A 85 7.42 -1.73 4.05
CA LEU A 85 7.61 -2.69 2.97
C LEU A 85 8.99 -3.38 3.08
N MET A 86 10.04 -2.62 3.39
CA MET A 86 11.39 -3.16 3.56
C MET A 86 11.46 -4.15 4.73
N ARG A 87 10.77 -3.85 5.83
CA ARG A 87 10.76 -4.72 7.01
C ARG A 87 9.84 -5.95 6.86
N ASP A 88 8.63 -5.72 6.36
CA ASP A 88 7.53 -6.68 6.43
C ASP A 88 7.28 -7.41 5.09
N GLY A 89 7.62 -6.79 3.96
CA GLY A 89 7.38 -7.32 2.61
C GLY A 89 8.54 -8.13 2.02
N PHE A 90 9.78 -7.88 2.43
CA PHE A 90 10.96 -8.58 1.91
C PHE A 90 11.25 -9.92 2.59
N THR A 91 10.78 -10.12 3.83
CA THR A 91 10.89 -11.40 4.55
C THR A 91 10.06 -12.51 3.89
N ALA A 92 9.05 -12.15 3.10
CA ALA A 92 8.33 -13.03 2.19
C ALA A 92 8.81 -12.77 0.75
N ASN A 93 9.83 -13.46 0.24
CA ASN A 93 10.40 -13.19 -1.09
C ASN A 93 9.87 -14.22 -2.12
N PRO A 94 8.95 -13.82 -3.04
CA PRO A 94 9.28 -13.36 -4.42
C PRO A 94 8.48 -12.10 -4.86
N PHE A 95 8.04 -11.27 -3.91
CA PHE A 95 6.96 -10.30 -4.14
C PHE A 95 7.38 -8.94 -4.69
N VAL A 96 8.67 -8.60 -4.61
CA VAL A 96 9.22 -7.32 -5.11
C VAL A 96 9.09 -7.22 -6.63
N GLU A 97 9.26 -8.34 -7.34
CA GLU A 97 9.04 -8.41 -8.79
C GLU A 97 7.57 -8.14 -9.15
N ARG A 98 6.62 -8.68 -8.37
CA ARG A 98 5.19 -8.55 -8.66
C ARG A 98 4.63 -7.16 -8.38
N LEU A 99 5.23 -6.45 -7.43
CA LEU A 99 4.94 -5.04 -7.15
C LEU A 99 5.30 -4.15 -8.33
N PHE A 100 6.37 -4.50 -9.07
CA PHE A 100 6.79 -3.82 -10.28
C PHE A 100 5.80 -4.03 -11.44
N ASP A 101 5.31 -5.26 -11.63
CA ASP A 101 4.34 -5.60 -12.68
C ASP A 101 2.97 -4.92 -12.49
N LEU A 102 2.57 -4.69 -11.24
CA LEU A 102 1.26 -4.11 -10.90
C LEU A 102 1.27 -2.59 -10.86
N ALA A 103 2.43 -1.94 -10.93
CA ALA A 103 2.54 -0.48 -10.90
C ALA A 103 2.08 0.11 -12.25
N PRO A 104 0.95 0.85 -12.32
CA PRO A 104 0.40 1.32 -13.59
C PRO A 104 1.23 2.44 -14.23
N GLN A 105 2.16 3.03 -13.47
CA GLN A 105 3.10 4.06 -13.92
C GLN A 105 4.43 3.90 -13.18
N ARG A 106 5.54 4.18 -13.88
CA ARG A 106 6.90 4.25 -13.34
C ARG A 106 7.02 5.42 -12.35
N ASP A 107 6.45 5.24 -11.18
CA ASP A 107 6.61 6.17 -10.06
C ASP A 107 8.05 6.04 -9.55
N ILE A 108 8.74 7.18 -9.47
CA ILE A 108 10.14 7.31 -9.05
C ILE A 108 10.32 6.75 -7.63
N VAL A 109 9.31 6.89 -6.78
CA VAL A 109 9.35 6.37 -5.40
C VAL A 109 9.33 4.84 -5.39
N LEU A 110 8.55 4.22 -6.29
CA LEU A 110 8.51 2.77 -6.48
C LEU A 110 9.84 2.24 -7.06
N TRP A 111 10.43 2.97 -8.00
CA TRP A 111 11.73 2.64 -8.58
C TRP A 111 12.86 2.78 -7.56
N ASN A 112 12.90 3.84 -6.76
CA ASN A 112 13.85 3.98 -5.66
C ASN A 112 13.66 2.88 -4.62
N THR A 113 12.40 2.51 -4.33
CA THR A 113 12.08 1.43 -3.40
C THR A 113 12.63 0.09 -3.86
N VAL A 114 12.42 -0.25 -5.13
CA VAL A 114 12.91 -1.50 -5.72
C VAL A 114 14.43 -1.49 -5.83
N ILE A 115 15.02 -0.39 -6.31
CA ILE A 115 16.48 -0.25 -6.42
C ILE A 115 17.16 -0.35 -5.05
N SER A 116 16.69 0.39 -4.04
CA SER A 116 17.27 0.34 -2.69
C SER A 116 17.23 -1.08 -2.11
N GLY A 117 16.11 -1.80 -2.31
CA GLY A 117 16.01 -3.19 -1.87
C GLY A 117 16.94 -4.16 -2.59
N TYR A 118 17.23 -3.95 -3.88
CA TYR A 118 18.23 -4.75 -4.61
C TYR A 118 19.68 -4.41 -4.23
N ILE A 119 19.97 -3.15 -3.90
CA ILE A 119 21.30 -2.70 -3.46
C ILE A 119 21.64 -3.27 -2.08
N GLU A 120 20.70 -3.23 -1.13
CA GLU A 120 20.90 -3.73 0.24
C GLU A 120 21.10 -5.25 0.29
N LEU A 121 20.53 -6.00 -0.66
CA LEU A 121 20.74 -7.45 -0.80
C LEU A 121 22.06 -7.83 -1.48
N GLY A 122 22.90 -6.86 -1.88
CA GLY A 122 24.17 -7.12 -2.56
C GLY A 122 24.02 -7.71 -3.96
N ASN A 123 22.79 -7.78 -4.49
CA ASN A 123 22.48 -8.36 -5.80
C ASN A 123 22.34 -7.26 -6.86
N VAL A 124 23.43 -6.50 -7.03
CA VAL A 124 23.52 -5.32 -7.90
C VAL A 124 23.27 -5.66 -9.38
N VAL A 125 23.47 -6.92 -9.77
CA VAL A 125 23.32 -7.40 -11.16
C VAL A 125 21.86 -7.39 -11.63
N ALA A 126 20.89 -7.60 -10.74
CA ALA A 126 19.47 -7.54 -11.09
C ALA A 126 18.99 -6.10 -11.34
N ALA A 127 19.54 -5.13 -10.60
CA ALA A 127 19.24 -3.70 -10.78
C ALA A 127 19.73 -3.16 -12.13
N GLN A 128 20.78 -3.76 -12.70
CA GLN A 128 21.35 -3.36 -14.00
C GLN A 128 20.57 -3.86 -15.22
N LYS A 129 19.70 -4.86 -15.05
CA LYS A 129 18.96 -5.48 -16.16
C LYS A 129 17.80 -4.61 -16.68
N TRP A 130 17.46 -3.54 -15.96
CA TRP A 130 16.24 -2.77 -16.21
C TRP A 130 16.45 -1.25 -16.31
N MET A 131 17.70 -0.77 -16.23
CA MET A 131 18.07 0.58 -16.71
C MET A 131 17.90 0.66 -18.23
#